data_AF-A0A091A5S0-F1
#
_entry.id   AF-A0A091A5S0-F1
#
_cell.length_a   1.000
_cell.length_b   1.000
_cell.length_c   1.000
_cell.angle_alpha   90.00
_cell.angle_beta   90.00
_cell.angle_gamma   90.00
#
_symmetry.space_group_name_H-M   'P 1'
#
loop_
_entity.id
_entity.type
_entity.pdbx_description
1 polymer ?
#
loop_
_entity_poly.entity_id
_entity_poly.type
_entity_poly.pdbx_seq_one_letter_code
_entity_poly.pdbx_strand_id
1 'polypeptide(L)'
;MNILTPGVISGLIGASNYMHASNAPMAVYNKEAAKINPDTEKMGRALGVAGNALNSARSESDTAAEELEKAQEQAKKQEKAEQEAKLQKDMEAKIKAQQEYANQPADTVEISKEGQLALNGNDPAGAQQNPDAVEIKSQPAVEPKIYTSDGTAFTVSADINVSPAISVRV
;
A
#
# COMPACT_ATOMS: atom_id res chain seq x y z
N MET A 1 -3.32 -16.08 3.24
CA MET A 1 -3.97 -17.03 2.31
C MET A 1 -2.99 -18.07 1.82
N ASN A 2 -3.42 -19.29 1.54
CA ASN A 2 -2.53 -20.35 1.05
C ASN A 2 -2.55 -20.41 -0.49
N ILE A 3 -1.41 -20.17 -1.12
CA ILE A 3 -1.25 -20.23 -2.59
C ILE A 3 -0.93 -21.65 -3.10
N LEU A 4 -0.54 -22.56 -2.19
CA LEU A 4 -0.35 -23.98 -2.50
C LEU A 4 -1.69 -24.70 -2.46
N THR A 5 -2.49 -24.51 -3.51
CA THR A 5 -3.77 -25.19 -3.64
C THR A 5 -3.57 -26.69 -3.93
N PRO A 6 -4.57 -27.54 -3.66
CA PRO A 6 -4.50 -28.96 -4.01
C PRO A 6 -4.19 -29.20 -5.49
N GLY A 7 -4.65 -28.32 -6.39
CA GLY A 7 -4.35 -28.38 -7.82
C GLY A 7 -2.87 -28.16 -8.13
N VAL A 8 -2.27 -27.11 -7.55
CA VAL A 8 -0.83 -26.83 -7.69
C VAL A 8 0.00 -28.01 -7.19
N ILE A 9 -0.33 -28.53 -6.01
CA ILE A 9 0.40 -29.66 -5.42
C ILE A 9 0.27 -30.91 -6.29
N SER A 10 -0.93 -31.21 -6.78
CA SER A 10 -1.18 -32.40 -7.60
C SER A 10 -0.43 -32.34 -8.92
N GLY A 11 -0.44 -31.18 -9.62
CA GLY A 11 0.30 -31.03 -10.87
C GLY A 11 1.82 -31.09 -10.67
N LEU A 12 2.35 -30.55 -9.57
CA LEU A 12 3.78 -30.70 -9.24
C LEU A 12 4.17 -32.15 -8.96
N ILE A 13 3.34 -32.89 -8.21
CA ILE A 13 3.56 -34.32 -7.95
C ILE A 13 3.45 -35.12 -9.24
N GLY A 14 2.45 -34.84 -10.08
CA GLY A 14 2.26 -35.46 -11.39
C GLY A 14 3.49 -35.26 -12.28
N ALA A 15 3.93 -34.01 -12.42
CA ALA A 15 5.13 -33.66 -13.18
C ALA A 15 6.36 -34.40 -12.67
N SER A 16 6.57 -34.44 -11.34
CA SER A 16 7.69 -35.16 -10.73
C SER A 16 7.66 -36.66 -11.03
N ASN A 17 6.49 -37.29 -10.93
CA ASN A 17 6.32 -38.71 -11.20
C ASN A 17 6.62 -39.04 -12.67
N TYR A 18 6.14 -38.22 -13.60
CA TYR A 18 6.40 -38.42 -15.03
C TYR A 18 7.86 -38.15 -15.40
N MET A 19 8.51 -37.14 -14.79
CA MET A 19 9.96 -36.96 -14.92
C MET A 19 10.71 -38.21 -14.42
N HIS A 20 10.31 -38.76 -13.28
CA HIS A 20 10.91 -39.98 -12.76
C HIS A 20 10.69 -41.18 -13.69
N ALA A 21 9.49 -41.33 -14.26
CA ALA A 21 9.16 -42.37 -15.23
C ALA A 21 10.01 -42.30 -16.50
N SER A 22 10.52 -41.12 -16.88
CA SER A 22 11.42 -40.94 -18.03
C SER A 22 12.84 -41.49 -17.78
N ASN A 23 13.25 -41.69 -16.53
CA ASN A 23 14.62 -42.09 -16.19
C ASN A 23 14.97 -43.49 -16.70
N ALA A 24 14.08 -44.46 -16.51
CA ALA A 24 14.29 -45.84 -16.95
C ALA A 24 14.47 -45.96 -18.48
N PRO A 25 13.57 -45.43 -19.33
CA PRO A 25 13.77 -45.46 -20.78
C PRO A 25 15.02 -44.68 -21.21
N MET A 26 15.34 -43.54 -20.57
CA MET A 26 16.59 -42.82 -20.85
C MET A 26 17.84 -43.63 -20.48
N ALA A 27 17.80 -44.40 -19.38
CA ALA A 27 18.90 -45.30 -19.01
C ALA A 27 19.09 -46.42 -20.05
N VAL A 28 18.00 -46.97 -20.59
CA VAL A 28 18.04 -47.96 -21.68
C VAL A 28 18.64 -47.34 -22.94
N TYR A 29 18.19 -46.14 -23.32
CA TYR A 29 18.74 -45.40 -24.45
C TYR A 29 20.25 -45.18 -24.29
N ASN A 30 20.68 -44.64 -23.15
CA ASN A 30 22.10 -44.34 -22.88
C ASN A 30 22.96 -45.62 -22.90
N LYS A 31 22.46 -46.72 -22.33
CA LYS A 31 23.15 -48.00 -22.32
C LYS A 31 23.30 -48.58 -23.73
N GLU A 32 22.31 -48.40 -24.59
CA GLU A 32 22.33 -48.88 -25.97
C GLU A 32 23.23 -48.00 -26.85
N ALA A 33 23.16 -46.68 -26.67
CA ALA A 33 24.00 -45.70 -27.38
C ALA A 33 25.50 -45.87 -27.09
N ALA A 34 25.86 -46.42 -25.93
CA ALA A 34 27.26 -46.64 -25.53
C ALA A 34 27.91 -47.90 -26.16
N LYS A 35 27.17 -48.71 -26.93
CA LYS A 35 27.70 -49.92 -27.56
C LYS A 35 28.46 -49.60 -28.85
N ILE A 36 29.42 -50.47 -29.20
CA ILE A 36 30.17 -50.40 -30.47
C ILE A 36 29.22 -50.50 -31.68
N ASN A 37 28.20 -51.34 -31.59
CA ASN A 37 27.12 -51.45 -32.58
C ASN A 37 25.77 -51.21 -31.86
N PRO A 38 25.28 -49.96 -31.84
CA PRO A 38 24.05 -49.62 -31.14
C PRO A 38 22.80 -50.10 -31.89
N ASP A 39 21.83 -50.67 -31.15
CA ASP A 39 20.50 -50.98 -31.68
C ASP A 39 19.64 -49.72 -31.76
N THR A 40 19.55 -49.14 -32.97
CA THR A 40 18.84 -47.89 -33.22
C THR A 40 17.32 -48.03 -33.06
N GLU A 41 16.75 -49.21 -33.29
CA GLU A 41 15.31 -49.44 -33.12
C GLU A 41 14.96 -49.43 -31.63
N LYS A 42 15.75 -50.13 -30.82
CA LYS A 42 15.60 -50.12 -29.37
C LYS A 42 15.83 -48.74 -28.75
N MET A 43 16.81 -47.99 -29.27
CA MET A 43 17.02 -46.59 -28.90
C MET A 43 15.79 -45.74 -29.22
N GLY A 44 15.24 -45.85 -30.45
CA GLY A 44 14.06 -45.10 -30.87
C GLY A 44 12.83 -45.39 -30.01
N ARG A 45 12.59 -46.67 -29.70
CA ARG A 45 11.51 -47.07 -28.78
C ARG A 45 11.70 -46.49 -27.37
N ALA A 46 12.91 -46.55 -26.83
CA ALA A 46 13.22 -46.00 -25.52
C ALA A 46 13.01 -44.46 -25.48
N LEU A 47 13.51 -43.75 -26.51
CA LEU A 47 13.29 -42.32 -26.67
C LEU A 47 11.81 -41.96 -26.77
N GLY A 48 11.01 -42.74 -27.51
CA GLY A 48 9.56 -42.51 -27.62
C GLY A 48 8.85 -42.61 -26.28
N VAL A 49 9.20 -43.62 -25.46
CA VAL A 49 8.62 -43.77 -24.11
C VAL A 49 9.06 -42.63 -23.19
N ALA A 50 10.35 -42.27 -23.20
CA ALA A 50 10.86 -41.14 -22.42
C ALA A 50 10.19 -39.83 -22.84
N GLY A 51 10.06 -39.58 -24.14
CA GLY A 51 9.43 -38.40 -24.71
C GLY A 51 7.97 -38.27 -24.31
N ASN A 52 7.20 -39.36 -24.34
CA ASN A 52 5.82 -39.36 -23.87
C ASN A 52 5.72 -39.01 -22.38
N ALA A 53 6.57 -39.61 -21.54
CA ALA A 53 6.62 -39.30 -20.11
C ALA A 53 6.97 -37.81 -19.88
N LEU A 54 7.98 -37.28 -20.57
CA LEU A 54 8.36 -35.87 -20.45
C LEU A 54 7.27 -34.91 -20.94
N ASN A 55 6.52 -35.29 -21.98
CA ASN A 55 5.39 -34.49 -22.45
C ASN A 55 4.25 -34.46 -21.42
N SER A 56 3.93 -35.59 -20.80
CA SER A 56 3.00 -35.64 -19.68
C SER A 56 3.50 -34.82 -18.48
N ALA A 57 4.79 -34.89 -18.16
CA ALA A 57 5.38 -34.09 -17.09
C ALA A 57 5.21 -32.58 -17.35
N ARG A 58 5.42 -32.16 -18.59
CA ARG A 58 5.20 -30.77 -19.01
C ARG A 58 3.75 -30.35 -18.86
N SER A 59 2.81 -31.17 -19.33
CA SER A 59 1.38 -30.88 -19.20
C SER A 59 0.93 -30.68 -17.75
N GLU A 60 1.41 -31.53 -16.84
CA GLU A 60 1.12 -31.42 -15.40
C GLU A 60 1.77 -30.17 -14.78
N SER A 61 2.99 -29.83 -15.20
CA SER A 61 3.68 -28.61 -14.78
C SER A 61 2.97 -27.35 -15.26
N ASP A 62 2.48 -27.34 -16.50
CA ASP A 62 1.74 -26.21 -17.07
C ASP A 62 0.41 -26.02 -16.32
N THR A 63 -0.28 -27.12 -16.01
CA THR A 63 -1.50 -27.10 -15.19
C THR A 63 -1.23 -26.57 -13.77
N ALA A 64 -0.13 -26.99 -13.14
CA ALA A 64 0.27 -26.47 -11.84
C ALA A 64 0.57 -24.96 -11.87
N ALA A 65 1.19 -24.48 -12.95
CA ALA A 65 1.49 -23.06 -13.13
C ALA A 65 0.22 -22.22 -13.28
N GLU A 66 -0.75 -22.68 -14.09
CA GLU A 66 -2.05 -22.01 -14.24
C GLU A 66 -2.81 -21.95 -12.92
N GLU A 67 -2.86 -23.04 -12.16
CA GLU A 67 -3.53 -23.08 -10.86
C GLU A 67 -2.84 -22.17 -9.82
N LEU A 68 -1.53 -22.05 -9.89
CA LEU A 68 -0.77 -21.16 -9.02
C LEU A 68 -1.06 -19.69 -9.35
N GLU A 69 -1.11 -19.32 -10.63
CA GLU A 69 -1.46 -17.98 -11.06
C GLU A 69 -2.86 -17.59 -10.58
N LYS A 70 -3.85 -18.47 -10.77
CA LYS A 70 -5.22 -18.26 -10.27
C LYS A 70 -5.24 -18.09 -8.75
N ALA A 71 -4.49 -18.91 -8.02
CA ALA A 71 -4.41 -18.83 -6.56
C ALA A 71 -3.79 -17.50 -6.10
N GLN A 72 -2.76 -17.01 -6.80
CA GLN A 72 -2.13 -15.72 -6.51
C GLN A 72 -3.07 -14.54 -6.80
N GLU A 73 -3.78 -14.58 -7.92
CA GLU A 73 -4.77 -13.54 -8.24
C GLU A 73 -5.90 -13.48 -7.21
N GLN A 74 -6.43 -14.64 -6.84
CA GLN A 74 -7.44 -14.74 -5.78
C GLN A 74 -6.88 -14.23 -4.46
N ALA A 75 -5.63 -14.58 -4.13
CA ALA A 75 -4.97 -14.10 -2.93
C ALA A 75 -4.92 -12.57 -2.86
N LYS A 76 -4.50 -11.95 -3.96
CA LYS A 76 -4.45 -10.50 -4.10
C LYS A 76 -5.84 -9.85 -4.04
N LYS A 77 -6.87 -10.48 -4.62
CA LYS A 77 -8.24 -9.96 -4.60
C LYS A 77 -8.82 -9.96 -3.19
N GLN A 78 -8.71 -11.06 -2.44
CA GLN A 78 -9.28 -11.05 -1.07
C GLN A 78 -8.45 -10.17 -0.14
N GLU A 79 -7.12 -10.08 -0.30
CA GLU A 79 -6.32 -9.14 0.49
C GLU A 79 -6.79 -7.69 0.30
N LYS A 80 -7.06 -7.28 -0.95
CA LYS A 80 -7.65 -5.97 -1.23
C LYS A 80 -9.04 -5.81 -0.62
N ALA A 81 -9.91 -6.82 -0.78
CA ALA A 81 -11.25 -6.78 -0.22
C ALA A 81 -11.24 -6.70 1.31
N GLU A 82 -10.32 -7.40 1.98
CA GLU A 82 -10.12 -7.34 3.43
C GLU A 82 -9.62 -5.96 3.87
N GLN A 83 -8.68 -5.35 3.12
CA GLN A 83 -8.22 -3.99 3.38
C GLN A 83 -9.34 -2.96 3.20
N GLU A 84 -10.12 -3.06 2.13
CA GLU A 84 -11.26 -2.18 1.87
C GLU A 84 -12.36 -2.34 2.93
N ALA A 85 -12.70 -3.58 3.30
CA ALA A 85 -13.67 -3.86 4.35
C ALA A 85 -13.22 -3.30 5.71
N LYS A 86 -11.92 -3.37 6.01
CA LYS A 86 -11.36 -2.81 7.24
C LYS A 86 -11.42 -1.28 7.22
N LEU A 87 -11.05 -0.65 6.10
CA LEU A 87 -11.14 0.80 5.94
C LEU A 87 -12.59 1.30 6.06
N GLN A 88 -13.55 0.59 5.46
CA GLN A 88 -14.96 0.94 5.54
C GLN A 88 -15.48 0.85 6.97
N LYS A 89 -15.14 -0.22 7.70
CA LYS A 89 -15.48 -0.35 9.13
C LYS A 89 -14.87 0.77 9.97
N ASP A 90 -13.63 1.16 9.71
CA ASP A 90 -12.98 2.26 10.41
C ASP A 90 -13.65 3.61 10.11
N MET A 91 -14.07 3.85 8.86
CA MET A 91 -14.83 5.05 8.50
C MET A 91 -16.20 5.09 9.17
N GLU A 92 -16.95 3.99 9.14
CA GLU A 92 -18.26 3.89 9.80
C GLU A 92 -18.14 4.11 11.30
N ALA A 93 -17.12 3.55 11.94
CA ALA A 93 -16.84 3.76 13.36
C ALA A 93 -16.53 5.24 13.67
N LYS A 94 -15.72 5.91 12.83
CA LYS A 94 -15.44 7.34 12.98
C LYS A 94 -16.68 8.20 12.82
N ILE A 95 -17.54 7.92 11.84
CA ILE A 95 -18.79 8.66 11.62
C ILE A 95 -19.72 8.50 12.82
N LYS A 96 -19.90 7.26 13.32
CA LYS A 96 -20.70 7.00 14.52
C LYS A 96 -20.15 7.74 15.74
N ALA A 97 -18.85 7.68 15.97
CA ALA A 97 -18.22 8.42 17.06
C ALA A 97 -18.45 9.93 16.92
N GLN A 98 -18.32 10.49 15.71
CA GLN A 98 -18.59 11.91 15.46
C GLN A 98 -20.04 12.29 15.73
N GLN A 99 -21.01 11.44 15.35
CA GLN A 99 -22.42 11.66 15.64
C GLN A 99 -22.72 11.57 17.14
N GLU A 100 -22.08 10.64 17.86
CA GLU A 100 -22.18 10.55 19.32
C GLU A 100 -21.61 11.82 19.98
N TYR A 101 -20.43 12.28 19.57
CA TYR A 101 -19.84 13.53 20.06
C TYR A 101 -20.70 14.76 19.74
N ALA A 102 -21.28 14.85 18.54
CA ALA A 102 -22.12 15.97 18.14
C ALA A 102 -23.45 16.03 18.90
N ASN A 103 -23.95 14.88 19.37
CA ASN A 103 -25.19 14.79 20.15
C ASN A 103 -24.96 14.88 21.68
N GLN A 104 -23.71 15.03 22.13
CA GLN A 104 -23.44 15.33 23.54
C GLN A 104 -23.82 16.77 23.86
N PRO A 105 -24.42 17.04 25.04
CA PRO A 105 -24.72 18.40 25.45
C PRO A 105 -23.42 19.20 25.55
N ALA A 106 -23.28 20.21 24.69
CA ALA A 106 -22.16 21.14 24.74
C ALA A 106 -22.37 22.13 25.88
N ASP A 107 -21.34 22.33 26.71
CA ASP A 107 -21.36 23.40 27.70
C ASP A 107 -21.53 24.75 26.98
N THR A 108 -22.60 25.46 27.34
CA THR A 108 -22.89 26.79 26.79
C THR A 108 -22.11 27.81 27.61
N VAL A 109 -21.12 28.46 27.00
CA VAL A 109 -20.35 29.53 27.65
C VAL A 109 -21.07 30.86 27.41
N GLU A 110 -21.68 31.41 28.44
CA GLU A 110 -22.29 32.75 28.35
C GLU A 110 -21.21 33.83 28.48
N ILE A 111 -21.13 34.72 27.48
CA ILE A 111 -20.24 35.88 27.53
C ILE A 111 -20.85 36.89 28.51
N SER A 112 -20.08 37.31 29.52
CA SER A 112 -20.52 38.34 30.45
C SER A 112 -20.88 39.64 29.71
N LYS A 113 -21.81 40.42 30.26
CA LYS A 113 -22.26 41.69 29.66
C LYS A 113 -21.10 42.65 29.33
N GLU A 114 -20.03 42.61 30.14
CA GLU A 114 -18.82 43.41 29.95
C GLU A 114 -18.02 42.94 28.71
N GLY A 115 -17.95 41.63 28.45
CA GLY A 115 -17.30 41.07 27.26
C GLY A 115 -18.04 41.35 25.95
N GLN A 116 -19.38 41.45 25.97
CA GLN A 116 -20.17 41.82 24.80
C GLN A 116 -19.95 43.27 24.36
N LEU A 117 -19.75 44.19 25.31
CA LEU A 117 -19.45 45.60 25.01
C LEU A 117 -18.08 45.76 24.34
N ALA A 118 -17.10 44.92 24.69
CA ALA A 118 -15.79 44.91 24.04
C ALA A 118 -15.82 44.34 22.61
N LEU A 119 -16.74 43.42 22.31
CA LEU A 119 -16.94 42.88 20.96
C LEU A 119 -17.60 43.88 20.00
N ASN A 120 -18.55 44.68 20.50
CA ASN A 120 -19.24 45.71 19.71
C ASN A 120 -18.38 46.97 19.46
N GLY A 121 -17.16 47.04 19.98
CA GLY A 121 -16.21 48.13 19.75
C GLY A 121 -15.42 48.02 18.43
N ASN A 122 -15.49 46.87 17.75
CA ASN A 122 -14.90 46.65 16.44
C ASN A 122 -15.98 46.17 15.47
N ASP A 123 -16.70 47.10 14.85
CA ASP A 123 -17.60 46.83 13.73
C ASP A 123 -16.82 46.19 12.55
N PRO A 124 -17.18 44.99 12.08
CA PRO A 124 -16.82 44.52 10.74
C PRO A 124 -17.91 44.88 9.72
N ALA A 125 -18.72 45.92 9.99
CA ALA A 125 -19.85 46.34 9.16
C ALA A 125 -19.46 47.38 8.09
N GLY A 126 -18.28 47.25 7.48
CA GLY A 126 -17.76 48.23 6.53
C GLY A 126 -16.68 47.71 5.59
N ALA A 127 -16.80 46.50 5.07
CA ALA A 127 -15.96 46.02 3.96
C ALA A 127 -16.78 45.94 2.67
N GLN A 128 -17.28 47.10 2.23
CA GLN A 128 -17.72 47.26 0.85
C GLN A 128 -16.46 47.31 -0.02
N GLN A 129 -16.43 46.45 -1.02
CA GLN A 129 -15.39 46.37 -2.03
C GLN A 129 -15.17 47.75 -2.68
N ASN A 130 -13.96 48.29 -2.59
CA ASN A 130 -13.36 49.07 -3.66
C ASN A 130 -11.82 49.13 -3.51
N PRO A 131 -11.06 48.94 -4.60
CA PRO A 131 -9.60 48.96 -4.58
C PRO A 131 -9.13 50.37 -4.98
N ASP A 132 -8.65 51.17 -4.04
CA ASP A 132 -7.58 52.14 -4.34
C ASP A 132 -7.07 52.83 -3.07
N ALA A 133 -5.75 52.80 -2.94
CA ALA A 133 -4.87 53.76 -2.30
C ALA A 133 -5.10 54.25 -0.84
N VAL A 134 -4.19 53.77 0.03
CA VAL A 134 -3.47 54.50 1.11
C VAL A 134 -4.32 54.90 2.34
N GLU A 135 -4.02 54.55 3.59
CA GLU A 135 -2.80 54.81 4.37
C GLU A 135 -2.85 53.96 5.67
N ILE A 136 -1.88 53.08 5.90
CA ILE A 136 -1.81 52.33 7.17
C ILE A 136 -1.15 53.25 8.21
N LYS A 137 -1.94 53.82 9.11
CA LYS A 137 -1.41 54.39 10.35
C LYS A 137 -0.97 53.24 11.25
N SER A 138 0.34 52.99 11.29
CA SER A 138 0.98 52.04 12.20
C SER A 138 0.67 52.38 13.66
N GLN A 139 -0.16 51.57 14.31
CA GLN A 139 -0.19 51.48 15.77
C GLN A 139 1.04 50.69 16.25
N PRO A 140 1.60 51.02 17.42
CA PRO A 140 2.92 50.53 17.83
C PRO A 140 2.94 49.01 17.97
N ALA A 141 3.97 48.39 17.40
CA ALA A 141 4.23 46.97 17.51
C ALA A 141 4.29 46.56 18.98
N VAL A 142 3.29 45.82 19.45
CA VAL A 142 3.35 45.17 20.76
C VAL A 142 4.19 43.91 20.57
N GLU A 143 5.45 43.97 21.01
CA GLU A 143 6.36 42.82 20.98
C GLU A 143 5.80 41.68 21.85
N PRO A 144 5.69 40.44 21.34
CA PRO A 144 5.22 39.30 22.12
C PRO A 144 6.22 38.97 23.22
N LYS A 145 5.78 39.00 24.48
CA LYS A 145 6.57 38.59 25.65
C LYS A 145 6.39 37.10 25.92
N ILE A 146 7.50 36.38 26.04
CA ILE A 146 7.51 34.96 26.41
C ILE A 146 7.94 34.85 27.86
N TYR A 147 7.19 34.10 28.66
CA TYR A 147 7.45 33.88 30.08
C TYR A 147 8.07 32.50 30.31
N THR A 148 9.12 32.46 31.14
CA THR A 148 9.72 31.21 31.61
C THR A 148 9.06 30.73 32.90
N SER A 149 9.28 29.47 33.30
CA SER A 149 8.65 28.84 34.47
C SER A 149 8.88 29.57 35.79
N ASP A 150 9.90 30.42 35.86
CA ASP A 150 10.25 31.24 37.03
C ASP A 150 9.63 32.66 36.97
N GLY A 151 8.78 32.94 35.97
CA GLY A 151 8.03 34.19 35.84
C GLY A 151 8.81 35.35 35.20
N THR A 152 10.01 35.12 34.70
CA THR A 152 10.80 36.13 33.98
C THR A 152 10.41 36.23 32.51
N ALA A 153 10.16 37.45 32.06
CA ALA A 153 9.76 37.78 30.69
C ALA A 153 10.99 38.10 29.82
N PHE A 154 11.04 37.52 28.61
CA PHE A 154 12.04 37.83 27.60
C PHE A 154 11.37 38.25 26.29
N THR A 155 12.03 39.15 25.55
CA THR A 155 11.64 39.58 24.20
C THR A 155 12.52 38.87 23.17
N VAL A 156 11.91 38.30 22.14
CA VAL A 156 12.63 37.69 21.01
C VAL A 156 12.48 38.63 19.81
N SER A 157 13.56 39.31 19.42
CA SER A 157 13.62 40.06 18.16
C SER A 157 13.79 39.08 17.00
N ALA A 158 12.78 38.99 16.13
CA ALA A 158 12.78 38.10 14.98
C ALA A 158 13.58 38.70 13.81
N ASP A 159 14.89 38.51 13.79
CA ASP A 159 15.67 38.56 12.54
C ASP A 159 15.80 37.14 11.98
N ILE A 160 14.73 36.65 11.35
CA ILE A 160 14.76 35.39 10.61
C ILE A 160 15.07 35.71 9.13
N ASN A 161 16.35 35.72 8.77
CA ASN A 161 16.76 35.70 7.38
C ASN A 161 16.69 34.26 6.84
N VAL A 162 15.55 33.87 6.25
CA VAL A 162 15.46 32.63 5.47
C VAL A 162 15.71 32.95 4.01
N SER A 163 16.92 32.68 3.52
CA SER A 163 17.21 32.64 2.10
C SER A 163 16.80 31.27 1.52
N PRO A 164 15.88 31.18 0.54
CA PRO A 164 15.60 29.91 -0.13
C PRO A 164 16.56 29.72 -1.30
N ALA A 165 17.59 28.89 -1.13
CA ALA A 165 18.37 28.36 -2.25
C ALA A 165 17.90 26.93 -2.57
N ILE A 166 16.93 26.80 -3.47
CA ILE A 166 16.58 25.51 -4.08
C ILE A 166 17.24 25.47 -5.46
N SER A 167 18.31 24.67 -5.59
CA SER A 167 18.93 24.36 -6.87
C SER A 167 18.32 23.07 -7.41
N VAL A 168 17.52 23.18 -8.48
CA VAL A 168 17.07 22.04 -9.28
C VAL A 168 18.12 21.81 -10.37
N ARG A 169 18.79 20.65 -10.35
CA ARG A 169 19.57 20.18 -11.51
C ARG A 169 18.62 19.55 -12.52
N VAL A 170 18.68 20.01 -13.77
CA VAL A 170 18.16 19.31 -14.96
C VAL A 170 19.28 18.48 -15.55
#